data_AF-A0A964E8Y1-F1
#
_entry.id   AF-A0A964E8Y1-F1
#
_cell.length_a   1.000
_cell.length_b   1.000
_cell.length_c   1.000
_cell.angle_alpha   90.00
_cell.angle_beta   90.00
_cell.angle_gamma   90.00
#
_symmetry.space_group_name_H-M   'P 1'
#
loop_
_entity.id
_entity.type
_entity.pdbx_description
1 polymer ?
#
loop_
_entity_poly.entity_id
_entity_poly.type
_entity_poly.pdbx_seq_one_letter_code
_entity_poly.pdbx_strand_id
1 'polypeptide(L)' 'KEQELREFCRTNPYVLHFIQQIGDCKIELELEVKDFDQYNSVVDQMRQKFKKYIRNIEVIVIKKQRFKGVPFDIGYIEH' A
#
# COMPACT_ATOMS: atom_id res chain seq x y z
N LYS A 1 -4.52 -15.73 5.21
CA LYS A 1 -3.31 -15.48 4.37
C LYS A 1 -3.29 -14.08 3.78
N GLU A 2 -4.07 -13.76 2.75
CA GLU A 2 -4.22 -12.35 2.33
C GLU A 2 -4.78 -11.50 3.48
N GLN A 3 -5.74 -12.07 4.22
CA GLN A 3 -6.26 -11.48 5.45
C GLN A 3 -5.18 -11.24 6.53
N GLU A 4 -4.13 -12.07 6.60
CA GLU A 4 -3.03 -11.88 7.57
C GLU A 4 -2.08 -10.77 7.12
N LEU A 5 -1.83 -10.65 5.82
CA LEU A 5 -1.08 -9.53 5.24
C LEU A 5 -1.86 -8.22 5.42
N ARG A 6 -3.16 -8.23 5.11
CA ARG A 6 -4.07 -7.10 5.34
C ARG A 6 -4.07 -6.68 6.81
N GLU A 7 -4.14 -7.62 7.74
CA GLU A 7 -4.10 -7.35 9.18
C GLU A 7 -2.73 -6.80 9.65
N PHE A 8 -1.63 -7.35 9.13
CA PHE A 8 -0.29 -6.79 9.36
C PHE A 8 -0.20 -5.34 8.86
N CYS A 9 -0.69 -5.06 7.66
CA CYS A 9 -0.73 -3.72 7.10
C CYS A 9 -1.64 -2.78 7.91
N ARG A 10 -2.81 -3.26 8.34
CA ARG A 10 -3.77 -2.49 9.16
C ARG A 10 -3.21 -2.05 10.52
N THR A 11 -2.31 -2.85 11.09
CA THR A 11 -1.70 -2.60 12.40
C THR A 11 -0.36 -1.85 12.30
N ASN A 12 0.17 -1.67 11.10
CA ASN A 12 1.43 -0.96 10.88
C ASN A 12 1.16 0.55 10.72
N PRO A 13 1.73 1.42 11.57
CA PRO A 13 1.43 2.85 11.56
C PRO A 13 1.93 3.57 10.31
N TYR A 14 2.82 2.97 9.54
CA TYR A 14 3.39 3.58 8.32
C TYR A 14 2.61 3.22 7.06
N VAL A 15 1.65 2.30 7.13
CA VAL A 15 0.80 1.93 6.00
C VAL A 15 -0.44 2.80 6.02
N LEU A 16 -0.59 3.63 4.98
CA LEU A 16 -1.76 4.49 4.80
C LEU A 16 -2.91 3.74 4.13
N HIS A 17 -2.59 3.00 3.05
CA HIS A 17 -3.59 2.33 2.24
C HIS A 17 -3.17 0.91 1.87
N PHE A 18 -4.16 0.01 1.87
CA PHE A 18 -4.05 -1.35 1.35
C PHE A 18 -5.07 -1.50 0.23
N ILE A 19 -4.59 -1.54 -1.01
CA ILE A 19 -5.42 -1.48 -2.21
C ILE A 19 -5.31 -2.81 -2.95
N GLN A 20 -6.45 -3.42 -3.24
CA GLN A 20 -6.52 -4.55 -4.16
C GLN A 20 -6.69 -4.02 -5.57
N GLN A 21 -5.85 -4.47 -6.49
CA GLN A 21 -5.84 -4.01 -7.87
C GLN A 21 -6.25 -5.15 -8.81
N ILE A 22 -6.97 -4.78 -9.88
CA ILE A 22 -7.40 -5.72 -10.93
C ILE A 22 -6.22 -6.05 -11.88
N GLY A 23 -5.23 -5.16 -11.96
CA GLY A 23 -4.06 -5.27 -12.83
C GLY A 23 -3.04 -6.35 -12.43
N ASP A 24 -1.85 -6.26 -13.01
CA ASP A 24 -0.76 -7.23 -12.79
C ASP A 24 -0.19 -7.15 -11.38
N CYS A 25 -0.07 -5.94 -10.84
CA CYS A 25 0.10 -5.72 -9.41
C CYS A 25 -1.23 -6.05 -8.72
N LYS A 26 -1.23 -7.07 -7.84
CA LYS A 26 -2.44 -7.52 -7.15
C LYS A 26 -2.75 -6.72 -5.90
N ILE A 27 -1.71 -6.21 -5.25
CA ILE A 27 -1.80 -5.46 -4.00
C ILE A 27 -0.87 -4.27 -4.10
N GLU A 28 -1.45 -3.08 -3.97
CA GLU A 28 -0.71 -1.83 -3.83
C GLU A 28 -0.79 -1.36 -2.37
N LEU A 29 0.34 -0.88 -1.86
CA LEU A 29 0.47 -0.33 -0.52
C LEU A 29 0.96 1.11 -0.64
N GLU A 30 0.27 2.03 0.02
CA GLU A 30 0.79 3.37 0.21
C GLU A 30 1.43 3.48 1.60
N LEU A 31 2.68 3.95 1.62
CA LEU A 31 3.48 4.10 2.83
C LEU A 31 3.85 5.57 3.03
N GLU A 32 3.74 6.05 4.26
CA GLU A 32 4.30 7.33 4.66
C GLU A 32 5.40 7.10 5.69
N VAL A 33 6.61 7.52 5.31
CA VAL A 33 7.83 7.30 6.09
C VAL A 33 8.71 8.55 6.07
N LYS A 34 9.50 8.70 7.12
CA LYS A 34 10.50 9.76 7.30
C LYS A 34 11.68 9.61 6.34
N ASP A 35 12.15 8.38 6.14
CA ASP A 35 13.38 8.08 5.42
C ASP A 35 13.36 6.65 4.83
N PHE A 36 14.40 6.35 4.06
CA PHE A 36 14.56 5.03 3.42
C PHE A 36 14.82 3.92 4.44
N ASP A 37 15.42 4.20 5.59
CA ASP A 37 15.68 3.19 6.62
C ASP A 37 14.38 2.68 7.23
N GLN A 38 13.44 3.60 7.49
CA GLN A 38 12.10 3.24 7.96
C GLN A 38 11.31 2.47 6.89
N TYR A 39 11.38 2.89 5.63
CA TYR A 39 10.81 2.14 4.52
C TYR A 39 11.37 0.71 4.45
N ASN A 40 12.70 0.56 4.47
CA ASN A 40 13.36 -0.74 4.41
C ASN A 40 12.94 -1.63 5.59
N SER A 41 12.85 -1.07 6.80
CA SER A 41 12.38 -1.80 7.98
C SER A 41 10.98 -2.37 7.80
N VAL A 42 10.04 -1.61 7.24
CA VAL A 42 8.66 -2.09 6.99
C VAL A 42 8.65 -3.18 5.92
N VAL A 43 9.37 -2.96 4.81
CA VAL A 43 9.40 -3.89 3.68
C VAL A 43 10.12 -5.19 4.05
N ASP A 44 11.19 -5.12 4.84
CA ASP A 44 11.90 -6.31 5.28
C ASP A 44 11.08 -7.14 6.26
N GLN A 45 10.34 -6.51 7.18
CA GLN A 45 9.39 -7.23 8.04
C GLN A 45 8.31 -7.95 7.20
N MET A 46 7.79 -7.26 6.19
CA MET A 46 6.79 -7.83 5.27
C MET A 46 7.39 -8.99 4.46
N ARG A 47 8.58 -8.83 3.89
CA ARG A 47 9.30 -9.88 3.17
C ARG A 47 9.57 -11.07 4.06
N GLN A 48 10.09 -10.89 5.27
CA GLN A 48 10.39 -11.99 6.18
C GLN A 48 9.13 -12.79 6.56
N LYS A 49 8.04 -12.09 6.90
CA LYS A 49 6.78 -12.73 7.33
C LYS A 49 6.02 -13.37 6.18
N PHE A 50 6.09 -12.80 4.98
CA PHE A 50 5.28 -13.20 3.83
C PHE A 50 6.09 -13.67 2.61
N LYS A 51 7.38 -14.03 2.77
CA LYS A 51 8.31 -14.45 1.69
C LYS A 51 7.78 -15.52 0.74
N LYS A 52 6.90 -16.41 1.24
CA LYS A 52 6.33 -17.50 0.46
C LYS A 52 5.24 -17.02 -0.52
N TYR A 53 4.71 -15.81 -0.31
CA TYR A 53 3.57 -15.26 -1.04
C TYR A 53 3.94 -14.03 -1.86
N ILE A 54 4.88 -13.23 -1.35
CA ILE A 54 5.39 -12.06 -2.05
C ILE A 54 6.49 -12.54 -3.00
N ARG A 55 6.20 -12.55 -4.30
CA ARG A 55 7.20 -12.87 -5.33
C ARG A 55 8.07 -11.66 -5.65
N ASN A 56 7.42 -10.53 -5.95
CA ASN A 56 8.08 -9.29 -6.34
C ASN A 56 7.48 -8.13 -5.55
N ILE A 57 8.30 -7.11 -5.29
CA ILE A 57 7.87 -5.81 -4.76
C ILE A 57 8.46 -4.76 -5.68
N GLU A 58 7.58 -3.93 -6.25
CA GLU A 58 7.96 -2.75 -7.02
C GLU A 58 7.65 -1.51 -6.21
N VAL A 59 8.47 -0.47 -6.38
CA VAL A 59 8.49 0.68 -5.48
C VAL A 59 8.52 1.95 -6.29
N ILE A 60 7.59 2.86 -6.00
CA ILE A 60 7.56 4.20 -6.55
C ILE A 60 7.71 5.17 -5.39
N VAL A 61 8.73 6.04 -5.45
CA VAL A 61 9.02 7.01 -4.39
C VAL A 61 8.48 8.37 -4.80
N ILE A 62 7.61 8.93 -3.96
CA ILE A 62 7.02 10.26 -4.17
C ILE A 62 7.60 11.22 -3.13
N LYS A 63 8.43 12.18 -3.56
CA LYS A 63 9.05 13.19 -2.66
C LYS A 63 8.19 14.43 -2.45
N LYS A 64 7.22 14.68 -3.32
CA LYS A 64 6.38 15.88 -3.28
C LYS A 64 4.96 15.51 -3.66
N GLN A 65 4.06 15.56 -2.69
CA GLN A 65 2.64 15.34 -2.92
C GLN A 65 2.02 16.64 -3.45
N ARG A 66 1.36 16.58 -4.60
CA ARG A 66 0.44 17.63 -5.04
C ARG A 66 -0.96 17.06 -4.87
N PHE A 67 -1.63 17.44 -3.78
CA PHE A 67 -3.01 17.02 -3.55
C PHE A 67 -3.91 17.71 -4.59
N LYS A 68 -4.43 16.94 -5.53
CA LYS A 68 -5.58 17.36 -6.34
C LYS A 68 -6.79 16.74 -5.66
N GLY A 69 -7.53 17.53 -4.88
CA GLY A 69 -8.77 17.07 -4.29
C GLY A 69 -9.71 16.60 -5.40
N VAL A 70 -9.93 15.29 -5.49
CA VAL A 70 -10.98 14.74 -6.35
C VAL A 70 -12.27 14.90 -5.54
N PRO A 71 -13.29 15.62 -6.03
CA PRO A 71 -14.58 15.70 -5.34
C PRO A 71 -15.13 14.29 -5.17
N PHE A 72 -15.44 13.91 -3.92
CA PHE A 72 -16.02 12.60 -3.58
C PHE A 72 -17.52 12.50 -3.89
N ASP A 73 -18.05 13.37 -4.74
CA ASP A 73 -19.46 13.36 -5.15
C ASP A 73 -19.54 13.16 -6.66
N ILE A 74 -19.41 11.91 -7.08
CA ILE A 74 -19.85 11.47 -8.41
C ILE A 74 -21.30 11.05 -8.20
N GLY A 75 -22.21 12.02 -8.30
CA GLY A 75 -23.63 11.79 -8.17
C GLY A 75 -24.08 10.64 -9.07
N TYR A 76 -24.78 9.69 -8.45
CA TYR A 76 -25.79 8.80 -9.02
C TYR A 76 -25.81 8.73 -10.56
N ILE A 77 -25.23 7.67 -11.13
CA ILE A 77 -25.71 7.15 -12.41
C ILE A 77 -26.96 6.34 -12.07
N GLU A 78 -28.11 7.00 -12.00
CA GLU A 78 -29.41 6.32 -12.05
C GLU A 78 -29.57 5.68 -13.44
N HIS A 79 -29.92 4.39 -13.43
CA HIS A 79 -30.28 3.60 -14.60
C HIS A 79 -31.68 3.94 -15.09
#